data_AF-A0A842KVR1-F1
#
_entry.id   AF-A0A842KVR1-F1
#
_cell.length_a   1.000
_cell.length_b   1.000
_cell.length_c   1.000
_cell.angle_alpha   90.00
_cell.angle_beta   90.00
_cell.angle_gamma   90.00
#
_symmetry.space_group_name_H-M   'P 1'
#
loop_
_entity.id
_entity.type
_entity.pdbx_description
1 polymer ?
#
loop_
_entity_poly.entity_id
_entity_poly.type
_entity_poly.pdbx_seq_one_letter_code
_entity_poly.pdbx_strand_id
1 'polypeptide(L)'
;MIQDYFREFGKIILFGAGWKPVSLVDIRAKAAFTLWLCGCNLKCTFCHNYRLADSDPSLCGKVDMERLLEELDFSRKLVDYFLVTGGEPLLQFNELKKLLKIVKEHFKLDVAVNSNLTLTYAVKSLLDNGLCDFIVTDLKIPHLQLYGLDEGSSDRMW
;
A
#
# COMPACT_ATOMS: atom_id res chain seq x y z
N MET A 1 21.76 11.36 -3.11
CA MET A 1 21.02 10.19 -3.63
C MET A 1 19.56 10.24 -3.24
N ILE A 2 19.18 10.03 -1.97
CA ILE A 2 17.75 10.09 -1.55
C ILE A 2 17.14 11.49 -1.73
N GLN A 3 17.88 12.55 -1.38
CA GLN A 3 17.43 13.93 -1.60
C GLN A 3 17.24 14.30 -3.08
N ASP A 4 17.90 13.58 -3.99
CA ASP A 4 17.75 13.82 -5.43
C ASP A 4 16.39 13.29 -5.93
N TYR A 5 15.89 12.18 -5.35
CA TYR A 5 14.56 11.65 -5.65
C TYR A 5 13.46 12.64 -5.26
N PHE A 6 13.56 13.31 -4.11
CA PHE A 6 12.57 14.30 -3.70
C PHE A 6 12.61 15.58 -4.53
N ARG A 7 13.75 15.90 -5.16
CA ARG A 7 13.84 16.99 -6.14
C ARG A 7 13.15 16.62 -7.44
N GLU A 8 13.26 15.36 -7.88
CA GLU A 8 12.67 14.86 -9.12
C GLU A 8 11.16 14.61 -9.01
N PHE A 9 10.69 13.97 -7.94
CA PHE A 9 9.30 13.55 -7.77
C PHE A 9 8.48 14.48 -6.86
N GLY A 10 9.12 15.51 -6.32
CA GLY A 10 8.54 16.41 -5.33
C GLY A 10 8.42 15.77 -3.94
N LYS A 11 7.93 16.57 -2.99
CA LYS A 11 7.68 16.11 -1.61
C LYS A 11 6.54 15.09 -1.62
N ILE A 12 6.79 13.90 -1.10
CA ILE A 12 5.79 12.85 -0.90
C ILE A 12 5.21 12.97 0.51
N ILE A 13 3.88 12.96 0.62
CA ILE A 13 3.19 13.00 1.92
C ILE A 13 2.25 11.80 2.00
N LEU A 14 2.67 10.78 2.74
CA LEU A 14 1.85 9.61 3.08
C LEU A 14 1.61 9.58 4.59
N PHE A 15 0.46 9.04 4.97
CA PHE A 15 0.09 8.72 6.34
C PHE A 15 0.08 7.20 6.51
N GLY A 16 0.79 6.70 7.51
CA GLY A 16 0.95 5.26 7.75
C GLY A 16 1.28 4.97 9.21
N ALA A 17 1.39 3.69 9.54
CA ALA A 17 1.75 3.22 10.89
C ALA A 17 3.12 2.52 10.96
N GLY A 18 3.97 2.78 9.97
CA GLY A 18 5.32 2.25 9.90
C GLY A 18 5.49 1.15 8.85
N TRP A 19 6.63 0.49 8.92
CA TRP A 19 7.07 -0.50 7.95
C TRP A 19 7.88 -1.60 8.60
N LYS A 20 8.04 -2.72 7.89
CA LYS A 20 8.85 -3.86 8.27
C LYS A 20 9.85 -4.10 7.14
N PRO A 21 11.16 -3.88 7.39
CA PRO A 21 12.16 -4.00 6.32
C PRO A 21 12.24 -5.37 5.67
N VAL A 22 12.05 -6.44 6.46
CA VAL A 22 12.00 -7.81 5.96
C VAL A 22 10.83 -8.54 6.61
N SER A 23 9.83 -8.87 5.81
CA SER A 23 8.69 -9.72 6.14
C SER A 23 8.72 -10.98 5.30
N LEU A 24 8.36 -12.12 5.91
CA LEU A 24 8.34 -13.43 5.27
C LEU A 24 6.93 -14.05 5.21
N VAL A 25 5.91 -13.29 5.61
CA VAL A 25 4.54 -13.79 5.81
C VAL A 25 3.53 -13.17 4.87
N ASP A 26 3.86 -12.06 4.20
CA ASP A 26 2.88 -11.30 3.42
C ASP A 26 2.70 -11.81 1.99
N ILE A 27 3.73 -12.39 1.38
CA ILE A 27 3.69 -12.94 0.02
C ILE A 27 4.23 -14.37 0.06
N ARG A 28 3.47 -15.31 -0.49
CA ARG A 28 3.82 -16.74 -0.44
C ARG A 28 5.18 -16.99 -1.10
N ALA A 29 6.08 -17.62 -0.35
CA ALA A 29 7.44 -17.98 -0.79
C ALA A 29 8.32 -16.80 -1.23
N LYS A 30 8.01 -15.59 -0.76
CA LYS A 30 8.71 -14.35 -1.12
C LYS A 30 8.94 -13.49 0.12
N ALA A 31 10.07 -12.79 0.15
CA ALA A 31 10.35 -11.79 1.17
C ALA A 31 9.89 -10.41 0.69
N ALA A 32 9.36 -9.59 1.60
CA ALA A 32 8.87 -8.26 1.26
C ALA A 32 9.34 -7.20 2.26
N PHE A 33 9.62 -6.00 1.75
CA PHE A 33 9.61 -4.78 2.57
C PHE A 33 8.16 -4.31 2.63
N THR A 34 7.54 -4.32 3.81
CA THR A 34 6.11 -4.06 3.94
C THR A 34 5.86 -2.69 4.56
N LEU A 35 5.12 -1.82 3.87
CA LEU A 35 4.66 -0.51 4.35
C LEU A 35 3.15 -0.56 4.64
N TRP A 36 2.74 -0.15 5.84
CA TRP A 36 1.33 -0.01 6.22
C TRP A 36 0.87 1.44 6.15
N LEU A 37 -0.04 1.75 5.23
CA LEU A 37 -0.73 3.02 5.12
C LEU A 37 -1.99 3.06 6.00
N CYS A 38 -2.45 4.27 6.30
CA CYS A 38 -3.63 4.51 7.12
C CYS A 38 -4.85 4.91 6.28
N GLY A 39 -6.03 4.63 6.84
CA GLY A 39 -7.34 4.89 6.25
C GLY A 39 -7.84 3.72 5.41
N CYS A 40 -9.13 3.37 5.53
CA CYS A 40 -9.79 2.39 4.66
C CYS A 40 -11.21 2.88 4.31
N ASN A 41 -11.67 2.58 3.09
CA ASN A 41 -13.03 2.88 2.66
C ASN A 41 -14.04 1.79 3.05
N LEU A 42 -13.56 0.68 3.62
CA LEU A 42 -14.39 -0.40 4.16
C LEU A 42 -14.34 -0.40 5.70
N LYS A 43 -15.42 -0.89 6.30
CA LYS A 43 -15.64 -1.03 7.75
C LYS A 43 -15.87 -2.49 8.13
N CYS A 44 -15.01 -3.37 7.63
CA CYS A 44 -15.15 -4.81 7.81
C CYS A 44 -15.22 -5.16 9.31
N THR A 45 -16.26 -5.88 9.73
CA THR A 45 -16.47 -6.27 11.14
C THR A 45 -15.38 -7.20 11.69
N PHE A 46 -14.64 -7.87 10.81
CA PHE A 46 -13.53 -8.76 11.11
C PHE A 46 -12.15 -8.12 10.90
N CYS A 47 -12.06 -6.80 10.76
CA CYS A 47 -10.79 -6.13 10.49
C CYS A 47 -9.81 -6.25 11.67
N HIS A 48 -8.74 -7.04 11.51
CA HIS A 48 -7.66 -7.13 12.51
C HIS A 48 -6.91 -5.80 12.68
N ASN A 49 -6.88 -4.99 11.61
CA ASN A 49 -6.18 -3.71 11.56
C ASN A 49 -7.15 -2.52 11.63
N TYR A 50 -8.25 -2.64 12.38
CA TYR A 50 -9.29 -1.60 12.42
C TYR A 50 -8.76 -0.22 12.83
N ARG A 51 -7.76 -0.16 13.74
CA ARG A 51 -7.12 1.09 14.15
C ARG A 51 -6.40 1.80 12.99
N LEU A 52 -5.81 1.03 12.06
CA LEU A 52 -5.27 1.57 10.80
C LEU A 52 -6.38 2.08 9.89
N ALA A 53 -7.44 1.29 9.73
CA ALA A 53 -8.59 1.64 8.89
C ALA A 53 -9.27 2.93 9.35
N ASP A 54 -9.40 3.12 10.66
CA ASP A 54 -10.00 4.31 11.28
C ASP A 54 -9.04 5.50 11.38
N SER A 55 -7.80 5.37 10.87
CA SER A 55 -6.75 6.38 10.99
C SER A 55 -6.50 6.84 12.43
N ASP A 56 -6.44 5.90 13.38
CA ASP A 56 -6.22 6.18 14.80
C ASP A 56 -4.97 7.07 14.98
N PRO A 57 -5.10 8.30 15.51
CA PRO A 57 -3.99 9.26 15.60
C PRO A 57 -2.86 8.83 16.55
N SER A 58 -3.10 7.84 17.42
CA SER A 58 -2.05 7.26 18.26
C SER A 58 -1.15 6.28 17.52
N LEU A 59 -1.59 5.81 16.35
CA LEU A 59 -0.88 4.83 15.52
C LEU A 59 -0.47 5.43 14.16
N CYS A 60 -1.34 6.24 13.58
CA CYS A 60 -1.19 6.82 12.25
C CYS A 60 -0.51 8.18 12.32
N GLY A 61 0.55 8.33 11.55
CA GLY A 61 1.29 9.57 11.43
C GLY A 61 1.84 9.76 10.03
N LYS A 62 2.42 10.93 9.80
CA LYS A 62 3.14 11.18 8.55
C LYS A 62 4.34 10.23 8.46
N VAL A 63 4.45 9.52 7.34
CA VAL A 63 5.59 8.64 7.07
C VAL A 63 6.85 9.49 6.92
N ASP A 64 7.89 9.11 7.65
CA ASP A 64 9.24 9.62 7.45
C ASP A 64 9.82 9.00 6.17
N MET A 65 9.66 9.72 5.06
CA MET A 65 10.03 9.24 3.74
C MET A 65 11.55 9.08 3.57
N GLU A 66 12.37 9.91 4.22
CA GLU A 66 13.82 9.77 4.15
C GLU A 66 14.24 8.47 4.83
N ARG A 67 13.79 8.27 6.08
CA ARG A 67 14.10 7.06 6.85
C ARG A 67 13.56 5.79 6.18
N LEU A 68 12.36 5.84 5.61
CA LEU A 68 11.80 4.69 4.89
C LEU A 68 12.67 4.28 3.70
N LEU A 69 13.15 5.25 2.92
CA LEU A 69 13.97 4.98 1.74
C LEU A 69 15.39 4.52 2.13
N GLU A 70 15.94 5.00 3.24
CA GLU A 70 17.21 4.50 3.79
C GLU A 70 17.11 3.03 4.23
N GLU A 71 16.07 2.68 5.00
CA GLU A 71 15.81 1.31 5.42
C GLU A 71 15.54 0.39 4.23
N LEU A 72 14.84 0.90 3.20
CA LEU A 72 14.62 0.17 1.96
C LEU A 72 15.94 -0.10 1.24
N ASP A 73 16.82 0.89 1.07
CA ASP A 73 18.12 0.68 0.41
C ASP A 73 18.98 -0.34 1.17
N PHE A 74 18.96 -0.27 2.50
CA PHE A 74 19.70 -1.20 3.35
C PHE A 74 19.21 -2.64 3.21
N SER A 75 17.89 -2.83 3.11
CA SER A 75 17.26 -4.16 3.10
C SER A 75 16.92 -4.71 1.71
N ARG A 76 17.02 -3.91 0.63
CA ARG A 76 16.55 -4.30 -0.72
C ARG A 76 17.11 -5.59 -1.27
N LYS A 77 18.33 -5.98 -0.88
CA LYS A 77 18.95 -7.25 -1.34
C LYS A 77 18.38 -8.49 -0.64
N LEU A 78 17.59 -8.30 0.42
CA LEU A 78 16.99 -9.35 1.24
C LEU A 78 15.51 -9.58 0.91
N VAL A 79 14.91 -8.73 0.08
CA VAL A 79 13.49 -8.76 -0.25
C VAL A 79 13.29 -8.91 -1.75
N ASP A 80 12.25 -9.63 -2.14
CA ASP A 80 11.81 -9.75 -3.52
C ASP A 80 10.91 -8.57 -3.91
N TYR A 81 10.06 -8.11 -2.99
CA TYR A 81 9.04 -7.09 -3.25
C TYR A 81 9.10 -5.91 -2.29
N PHE A 82 8.74 -4.73 -2.79
CA PHE A 82 8.20 -3.66 -1.97
C PHE A 82 6.68 -3.80 -1.92
N LEU A 83 6.14 -4.20 -0.77
CA LEU A 83 4.71 -4.39 -0.54
C LEU A 83 4.13 -3.16 0.15
N VAL A 84 3.09 -2.58 -0.44
CA VAL A 84 2.25 -1.58 0.24
C VAL A 84 0.91 -2.17 0.59
N THR A 85 0.51 -2.00 1.84
CA THR A 85 -0.75 -2.47 2.42
C THR A 85 -1.25 -1.41 3.42
N GLY A 86 -2.15 -1.79 4.31
CA GLY A 86 -2.62 -0.98 5.43
C GLY A 86 -3.82 -0.12 5.05
N GLY A 87 -4.84 -0.20 5.90
CA GLY A 87 -6.21 0.14 5.52
C GLY A 87 -6.49 -0.25 4.08
N GLU A 88 -6.86 0.73 3.27
CA GLU A 88 -6.82 0.64 1.81
C GLU A 88 -5.75 1.62 1.28
N PRO A 89 -4.59 1.14 0.81
CA PRO A 89 -3.48 2.02 0.43
C PRO A 89 -3.81 2.93 -0.75
N LEU A 90 -4.74 2.53 -1.63
CA LEU A 90 -5.14 3.34 -2.79
C LEU A 90 -5.98 4.57 -2.41
N LEU A 91 -6.39 4.73 -1.15
CA LEU A 91 -6.93 6.01 -0.68
C LEU A 91 -5.92 7.16 -0.77
N GLN A 92 -4.62 6.85 -0.75
CA GLN A 92 -3.53 7.81 -0.87
C GLN A 92 -2.85 7.72 -2.25
N PHE A 93 -3.61 7.30 -3.27
CA PHE A 93 -3.11 6.93 -4.61
C PHE A 93 -2.15 7.95 -5.25
N ASN A 94 -2.44 9.24 -5.20
CA ASN A 94 -1.61 10.25 -5.86
C ASN A 94 -0.18 10.31 -5.30
N GLU A 95 -0.04 10.22 -3.98
CA GLU A 95 1.25 10.25 -3.29
C GLU A 95 1.91 8.87 -3.35
N LEU A 96 1.13 7.80 -3.21
CA LEU A 96 1.61 6.43 -3.35
C LEU A 96 2.22 6.20 -4.75
N LYS A 97 1.57 6.69 -5.81
CA LYS A 97 2.07 6.57 -7.19
C LYS A 97 3.50 7.13 -7.35
N LYS A 98 3.82 8.23 -6.67
CA LYS A 98 5.18 8.81 -6.69
C LYS A 98 6.19 7.89 -6.00
N LEU A 99 5.83 7.34 -4.83
CA LEU A 99 6.69 6.40 -4.12
C LEU A 99 6.95 5.14 -4.95
N LEU A 100 5.91 4.57 -5.57
CA LEU A 100 6.08 3.36 -6.38
C LEU A 100 6.98 3.60 -7.60
N LYS A 101 6.90 4.79 -8.22
CA LYS A 101 7.85 5.19 -9.27
C LYS A 101 9.29 5.21 -8.75
N ILE A 102 9.53 5.85 -7.61
CA ILE A 102 10.86 5.89 -6.99
C ILE A 102 11.40 4.47 -6.76
N VAL A 103 10.57 3.58 -6.21
CA VAL A 103 10.95 2.18 -5.94
C VAL A 103 11.33 1.45 -7.23
N LYS A 104 10.47 1.52 -8.28
CA LYS A 104 10.74 0.87 -9.56
C LYS A 104 11.97 1.45 -10.26
N GLU A 105 12.11 2.76 -10.28
CA GLU A 105 13.12 3.47 -11.08
C GLU A 105 14.50 3.48 -10.42
N HIS A 106 14.59 3.59 -9.09
CA HIS A 106 15.87 3.74 -8.38
C HIS A 106 16.26 2.52 -7.56
N PHE A 107 15.31 1.84 -6.92
CA PHE A 107 15.60 0.67 -6.08
C PHE A 107 15.59 -0.63 -6.87
N LYS A 108 14.96 -0.63 -8.05
CA LYS A 108 14.84 -1.78 -8.97
C LYS A 108 14.21 -3.00 -8.29
N LEU A 109 13.20 -2.76 -7.44
CA LEU A 109 12.41 -3.80 -6.80
C LEU A 109 11.06 -3.96 -7.50
N ASP A 110 10.54 -5.18 -7.52
CA ASP A 110 9.16 -5.43 -7.90
C ASP A 110 8.21 -4.87 -6.83
N VAL A 111 7.04 -4.39 -7.27
CA VAL A 111 6.05 -3.76 -6.39
C VAL A 111 4.85 -4.66 -6.24
N ALA A 112 4.48 -4.92 -4.99
CA ALA A 112 3.22 -5.55 -4.64
C ALA A 112 2.29 -4.54 -3.95
N VAL A 113 0.98 -4.62 -4.24
CA VAL A 113 -0.03 -3.82 -3.55
C VAL A 113 -1.11 -4.74 -3.00
N ASN A 114 -1.35 -4.67 -1.69
CA ASN A 114 -2.49 -5.32 -1.05
C ASN A 114 -3.67 -4.34 -0.99
N SER A 115 -4.72 -4.64 -1.75
CA SER A 115 -5.89 -3.77 -1.87
C SER A 115 -7.18 -4.58 -1.77
N ASN A 116 -8.23 -3.96 -1.26
CA ASN A 116 -9.59 -4.47 -1.29
C ASN A 116 -10.25 -4.36 -2.68
N LEU A 117 -9.55 -3.79 -3.67
CA LEU A 117 -9.93 -3.66 -5.09
C LEU A 117 -11.16 -2.81 -5.40
N THR A 118 -11.73 -2.14 -4.40
CA THR A 118 -12.91 -1.28 -4.60
C THR A 118 -12.58 0.03 -5.34
N LEU A 119 -11.31 0.45 -5.35
CA LEU A 119 -10.82 1.66 -6.03
C LEU A 119 -10.30 1.34 -7.44
N THR A 120 -11.19 0.84 -8.29
CA THR A 120 -10.87 0.24 -9.61
C THR A 120 -10.07 1.14 -10.54
N TYR A 121 -10.34 2.46 -10.57
CA TYR A 121 -9.56 3.42 -11.35
C TYR A 121 -8.09 3.46 -10.92
N ALA A 122 -7.83 3.51 -9.60
CA ALA A 122 -6.48 3.54 -9.07
C ALA A 122 -5.73 2.23 -9.35
N VAL A 123 -6.40 1.08 -9.16
CA VAL A 123 -5.86 -0.24 -9.51
C VAL A 123 -5.47 -0.28 -10.99
N LYS A 124 -6.41 0.07 -11.89
CA LYS A 124 -6.16 0.08 -13.33
C LYS A 124 -5.00 1.00 -13.70
N SER A 125 -4.92 2.18 -13.09
CA SER A 125 -3.80 3.10 -13.33
C SER A 125 -2.46 2.52 -12.90
N LEU A 126 -2.37 1.81 -11.76
CA LEU A 126 -1.13 1.17 -11.35
C LEU A 126 -0.68 0.11 -12.36
N LEU A 127 -1.61 -0.74 -12.80
CA LEU A 127 -1.33 -1.83 -13.75
C LEU A 127 -0.93 -1.28 -15.12
N ASP A 128 -1.71 -0.36 -15.69
CA ASP A 128 -1.44 0.24 -17.01
C ASP A 128 -0.10 0.98 -17.06
N ASN A 129 0.35 1.53 -15.93
CA ASN A 129 1.61 2.26 -15.83
C ASN A 129 2.79 1.38 -15.36
N GLY A 130 2.60 0.07 -15.21
CA GLY A 130 3.65 -0.86 -14.76
C GLY A 130 4.19 -0.55 -13.36
N LEU A 131 3.36 0.04 -12.49
CA LEU A 131 3.72 0.44 -11.13
C LEU A 131 3.34 -0.61 -10.08
N CYS A 132 2.69 -1.70 -10.50
CA CYS A 132 2.37 -2.83 -9.65
C CYS A 132 2.57 -4.12 -10.44
N ASP A 133 3.47 -4.97 -9.96
CA ASP A 133 3.82 -6.25 -10.55
C ASP A 133 2.99 -7.39 -9.95
N PHE A 134 2.50 -7.21 -8.72
CA PHE A 134 1.70 -8.21 -8.01
C PHE A 134 0.58 -7.58 -7.18
N ILE A 135 -0.65 -8.01 -7.40
CA ILE A 135 -1.80 -7.60 -6.59
C ILE A 135 -2.09 -8.69 -5.56
N VAL A 136 -2.09 -8.30 -4.28
CA VAL A 136 -2.61 -9.10 -3.18
C VAL A 136 -4.01 -8.59 -2.87
N THR A 137 -4.95 -9.49 -2.65
CA THR A 137 -6.30 -9.10 -2.26
C THR A 137 -6.94 -10.16 -1.39
N ASP A 138 -7.88 -9.71 -0.56
CA ASP A 138 -8.76 -10.57 0.20
C ASP A 138 -10.18 -10.46 -0.39
N LEU A 139 -10.70 -11.57 -0.88
CA LEU A 139 -12.11 -11.69 -1.21
C LEU A 139 -12.94 -11.56 0.08
N LYS A 140 -13.66 -10.44 0.23
CA LYS A 140 -14.48 -10.16 1.41
C LYS A 140 -15.88 -10.75 1.20
N ILE A 141 -16.23 -11.75 2.00
CA ILE A 141 -17.50 -12.48 1.90
C ILE A 141 -18.34 -12.40 3.19
N PRO A 142 -19.68 -12.40 3.09
CA PRO A 142 -20.47 -12.34 1.84
C PRO A 142 -20.36 -10.95 1.18
N HIS A 143 -20.27 -10.90 -0.14
CA HIS A 143 -19.93 -9.67 -0.87
C HIS A 143 -20.95 -8.54 -0.72
N LEU A 144 -22.24 -8.88 -0.57
CA LEU A 144 -23.32 -7.91 -0.26
C LEU A 144 -23.15 -7.23 1.11
N GLN A 145 -22.26 -7.76 1.97
CA GLN A 145 -21.94 -7.19 3.28
C GLN A 145 -20.55 -6.55 3.29
N LEU A 146 -20.12 -5.96 2.17
CA LEU A 146 -18.99 -5.05 2.14
C LEU A 146 -19.32 -3.77 2.95
N TYR A 147 -19.22 -3.88 4.27
CA TYR A 147 -19.48 -2.79 5.21
C TYR A 147 -18.69 -1.53 4.78
N GLY A 148 -19.38 -0.41 4.65
CA GLY A 148 -18.81 0.85 4.15
C GLY A 148 -19.18 1.18 2.69
N LEU A 149 -19.75 0.24 1.94
CA LEU A 149 -20.36 0.46 0.63
C LEU A 149 -21.86 0.14 0.66
N ASP A 150 -22.63 0.73 -0.26
CA ASP A 150 -24.02 0.34 -0.47
C ASP A 150 -24.12 -1.01 -1.21
N GLU A 151 -25.24 -1.71 -1.08
CA GLU A 151 -25.45 -3.03 -1.70
C GLU A 151 -25.27 -2.99 -3.22
N GLY A 152 -25.76 -1.96 -3.90
CA GLY A 152 -25.64 -1.86 -5.36
C GLY A 152 -24.21 -1.63 -5.84
N SER A 153 -23.41 -0.87 -5.10
CA SER A 153 -21.97 -0.73 -5.37
C SER A 153 -21.22 -2.03 -5.06
N SER A 154 -21.62 -2.74 -4.02
CA SER A 154 -21.00 -4.02 -3.64
C SER A 154 -21.29 -5.11 -4.67
N ASP A 155 -22.54 -5.24 -5.13
CA ASP A 155 -22.96 -6.22 -6.14
C ASP A 155 -22.21 -6.03 -7.48
N ARG A 156 -21.97 -4.79 -7.90
CA ARG A 156 -21.22 -4.50 -9.15
C ARG A 156 -19.74 -4.87 -9.11
N MET A 157 -19.16 -5.10 -7.93
CA MET A 157 -17.73 -5.37 -7.75
C MET A 157 -17.40 -6.86 -7.81
N TRP A 158 -18.40 -7.75 -7.79
CA TRP A 158 -18.24 -9.21 -7.74
C TRP A 158 -19.04 -9.91 -8.83
#